data_AF-A0A2S5KS04-F1
#
_entry.id   AF-A0A2S5KS04-F1
#
_cell.length_a   1.000
_cell.length_b   1.000
_cell.length_c   1.000
_cell.angle_alpha   90.00
_cell.angle_beta   90.00
_cell.angle_gamma   90.00
#
_symmetry.space_group_name_H-M   'P 1'
#
loop_
_entity.id
_entity.type
_entity.pdbx_description
1 polymer ?
#
loop_
_entity_poly.entity_id
_entity_poly.type
_entity_poly.pdbx_seq_one_letter_code
_entity_poly.pdbx_strand_id
1 'polypeptide(L)'
;MKRLTIALLLAACSASTLAEDINLAALGLKAVDKKGCHLSDGSVEASTLNLMTAAYDEPGLSHDSVIRVITKAIDAGCDIDEPDQIGVSPLNAAILYNQPELVSLFLRHGANAKAKMVSQKASINGLDACGFLNLLEAKEQARDKIWKLLPACKKKNQ
;
A
#
# COMPACT_ATOMS: atom_id res chain seq x y z
N MET A 1 -15.84 10.14 53.79
CA MET A 1 -15.42 9.00 52.95
C MET A 1 -16.63 8.35 52.30
N LYS A 2 -16.88 8.59 51.00
CA LYS A 2 -17.65 7.71 50.10
C LYS A 2 -17.59 8.24 48.66
N ARG A 3 -16.74 7.54 47.89
CA ARG A 3 -16.84 7.18 46.45
C ARG A 3 -16.92 8.31 45.41
N LEU A 4 -15.74 8.70 44.93
CA LEU A 4 -15.53 9.25 43.58
C LEU A 4 -15.95 8.18 42.55
N THR A 5 -17.00 8.43 41.78
CA THR A 5 -17.31 7.66 40.56
C THR A 5 -16.50 8.25 39.41
N ILE A 6 -15.43 7.57 39.02
CA ILE A 6 -14.68 7.84 37.79
C ILE A 6 -15.59 7.43 36.63
N ALA A 7 -16.04 8.41 35.85
CA ALA A 7 -16.74 8.16 34.61
C ALA A 7 -15.77 7.50 33.61
N LEU A 8 -15.94 6.20 33.40
CA LEU A 8 -15.26 5.46 32.36
C LEU A 8 -15.82 5.95 31.02
N LEU A 9 -15.13 6.91 30.39
CA LEU A 9 -15.33 7.23 28.97
C LEU A 9 -14.91 5.99 28.16
N LEU A 10 -15.85 5.07 27.98
CA LEU A 10 -15.80 4.09 26.91
C LEU A 10 -15.90 4.88 25.61
N ALA A 11 -14.75 5.27 25.07
CA ALA A 11 -14.65 5.55 23.65
C ALA A 11 -15.02 4.24 22.96
N ALA A 12 -16.27 4.15 22.52
CA ALA A 12 -16.71 3.12 21.59
C ALA A 12 -15.94 3.36 20.29
N CYS A 13 -14.74 2.78 20.24
CA CYS A 13 -14.04 2.57 19.00
C CYS A 13 -14.91 1.55 18.26
N SER A 14 -15.86 2.05 17.47
CA SER A 14 -16.49 1.24 16.43
C SER A 14 -15.36 0.86 15.47
N ALA A 15 -14.68 -0.24 15.78
CA ALA A 15 -13.78 -0.90 14.87
C ALA A 15 -14.68 -1.48 13.77
N SER A 16 -15.06 -0.63 12.82
CA SER A 16 -15.61 -1.06 11.55
C SER A 16 -14.54 -1.95 10.92
N THR A 17 -14.81 -3.24 10.91
CA THR A 17 -13.88 -4.20 10.33
C THR A 17 -13.81 -3.93 8.82
N LEU A 18 -12.63 -4.04 8.21
CA LEU A 18 -12.46 -3.90 6.76
C LEU A 18 -13.47 -4.76 5.96
N ALA A 19 -13.93 -5.86 6.56
CA ALA A 19 -14.90 -6.80 6.00
C ALA A 19 -16.33 -6.23 5.84
N GLU A 20 -16.75 -5.24 6.64
CA GLU A 20 -18.13 -4.74 6.61
C GLU A 20 -18.35 -3.63 5.57
N ASP A 21 -17.31 -2.89 5.21
CA ASP A 21 -17.45 -1.65 4.43
C ASP A 21 -17.02 -1.75 2.95
N ILE A 22 -16.37 -2.84 2.55
CA ILE A 22 -15.91 -3.05 1.17
C ILE A 22 -16.32 -4.45 0.73
N ASN A 23 -16.98 -4.57 -0.42
CA ASN A 23 -17.31 -5.87 -1.01
C ASN A 23 -16.05 -6.54 -1.60
N LEU A 24 -15.04 -6.80 -0.77
CA LEU A 24 -13.84 -7.61 -1.11
C LEU A 24 -14.27 -8.98 -1.65
N ALA A 25 -15.42 -9.47 -1.22
CA ALA A 25 -16.04 -10.69 -1.72
C ALA A 25 -16.39 -10.63 -3.23
N ALA A 26 -16.64 -9.45 -3.81
CA ALA A 26 -16.81 -9.30 -5.26
C ALA A 26 -15.54 -9.61 -6.06
N LEU A 27 -14.37 -9.49 -5.42
CA LEU A 27 -13.08 -9.89 -5.98
C LEU A 27 -12.72 -11.35 -5.63
N GLY A 28 -13.61 -12.07 -4.96
CA GLY A 28 -13.33 -13.40 -4.41
C GLY A 28 -12.34 -13.39 -3.24
N LEU A 29 -11.98 -12.20 -2.73
CA LEU A 29 -10.96 -12.04 -1.69
C LEU A 29 -11.59 -12.01 -0.30
N LYS A 30 -10.86 -12.59 0.66
CA LYS A 30 -11.23 -12.63 2.08
C LYS A 30 -10.05 -12.21 2.93
N ALA A 31 -10.33 -11.47 4.01
CA ALA A 31 -9.33 -11.19 5.03
C ALA A 31 -8.87 -12.48 5.71
N VAL A 32 -7.55 -12.66 5.79
CA VAL A 32 -6.93 -13.81 6.48
C VAL A 32 -6.71 -13.50 7.96
N ASP A 33 -6.36 -12.26 8.28
CA ASP A 33 -6.18 -11.79 9.64
C ASP A 33 -7.30 -10.84 10.09
N LYS A 34 -7.40 -10.63 11.40
CA LYS A 34 -8.47 -9.81 12.01
C LYS A 34 -8.44 -8.34 11.58
N LYS A 35 -7.26 -7.81 11.26
CA LYS A 35 -7.09 -6.43 10.82
C LYS A 35 -7.33 -6.29 9.32
N GLY A 36 -7.32 -7.39 8.58
CA GLY A 36 -7.40 -7.45 7.12
C GLY A 36 -6.17 -6.87 6.45
N CYS A 37 -4.99 -7.11 7.03
CA CYS A 37 -3.71 -6.76 6.40
C CYS A 37 -3.33 -7.72 5.28
N HIS A 38 -3.85 -8.94 5.31
CA HIS A 38 -3.70 -9.94 4.28
C HIS A 38 -5.06 -10.35 3.70
N LEU A 39 -5.10 -10.49 2.39
CA LEU A 39 -6.23 -10.99 1.64
C LEU A 39 -5.86 -12.30 0.94
N SER A 40 -6.84 -13.18 0.80
CA SER A 40 -6.70 -14.42 0.04
C SER A 40 -7.99 -14.81 -0.68
N ASP A 41 -7.83 -15.42 -1.86
CA ASP A 41 -8.88 -16.12 -2.61
C ASP A 41 -8.86 -17.65 -2.37
N GLY A 42 -7.99 -18.13 -1.47
CA GLY A 42 -7.71 -19.54 -1.23
C GLY A 42 -6.57 -20.13 -2.07
N SER A 43 -6.09 -19.42 -3.09
CA SER A 43 -4.94 -19.80 -3.92
C SER A 43 -3.71 -18.98 -3.57
N VAL A 44 -3.88 -17.67 -3.35
CA VAL A 44 -2.82 -16.74 -3.00
C VAL A 44 -3.19 -16.00 -1.73
N GLU A 45 -2.22 -15.78 -0.84
CA GLU A 45 -2.31 -14.85 0.27
C GLU A 45 -1.31 -13.73 0.03
N ALA A 46 -1.77 -12.47 0.14
CA ALA A 46 -0.94 -11.30 -0.10
C ALA A 46 -1.37 -10.13 0.77
N SER A 47 -0.42 -9.22 1.02
CA SER A 47 -0.69 -7.94 1.66
C SER A 47 -1.80 -7.19 0.92
N THR A 48 -2.78 -6.70 1.68
CA THR A 48 -3.89 -5.89 1.18
C THR A 48 -3.37 -4.69 0.40
N LEU A 49 -2.29 -4.05 0.88
CA LEU A 49 -1.75 -2.85 0.25
C LEU A 49 -1.17 -3.16 -1.14
N ASN A 50 -0.40 -4.24 -1.28
CA ASN A 50 0.14 -4.65 -2.58
C ASN A 50 -0.97 -5.13 -3.53
N LEU A 51 -1.89 -5.96 -3.04
CA LEU A 51 -2.95 -6.52 -3.87
C LEU A 51 -3.90 -5.43 -4.39
N MET A 52 -4.30 -4.50 -3.54
CA MET A 52 -5.16 -3.38 -3.92
C MET A 52 -4.42 -2.38 -4.84
N THR A 53 -3.11 -2.20 -4.67
CA THR A 53 -2.31 -1.39 -5.61
C THR A 53 -2.29 -2.01 -7.01
N ALA A 54 -2.11 -3.33 -7.11
CA ALA A 54 -2.18 -4.03 -8.39
C ALA A 54 -3.59 -3.95 -9.01
N ALA A 55 -4.64 -3.98 -8.17
CA ALA A 55 -6.03 -3.92 -8.61
C ALA A 55 -6.53 -2.49 -8.93
N TYR A 56 -5.70 -1.45 -8.78
CA TYR A 56 -6.13 -0.06 -8.82
C TYR A 56 -6.78 0.34 -10.16
N ASP A 57 -6.21 -0.11 -11.27
CA ASP A 57 -6.68 0.20 -12.63
C ASP A 57 -7.56 -0.95 -13.22
N GLU A 58 -7.97 -1.91 -12.39
CA GLU A 58 -8.77 -3.06 -12.85
C GLU A 58 -10.17 -2.64 -13.32
N PRO A 59 -10.64 -3.11 -14.49
CA PRO A 59 -11.97 -2.82 -14.97
C PRO A 59 -13.05 -3.27 -13.96
N GLY A 60 -13.93 -2.36 -13.59
CA GLY A 60 -15.04 -2.64 -12.65
C GLY A 60 -14.75 -2.28 -11.20
N LEU A 61 -13.53 -1.85 -10.88
CA LEU A 61 -13.22 -1.16 -9.63
C LEU A 61 -13.09 0.34 -9.88
N SER A 62 -13.58 1.16 -8.93
CA SER A 62 -13.28 2.59 -8.93
C SER A 62 -12.05 2.87 -8.08
N HIS A 63 -11.22 3.80 -8.54
CA HIS A 63 -10.02 4.26 -7.81
C HIS A 63 -10.34 4.67 -6.38
N ASP A 64 -11.44 5.41 -6.16
CA ASP A 64 -11.87 5.82 -4.83
C ASP A 64 -12.15 4.62 -3.91
N SER A 65 -12.70 3.53 -4.45
CA SER A 65 -12.94 2.32 -3.66
C SER A 65 -11.63 1.68 -3.23
N VAL A 66 -10.68 1.57 -4.16
CA VAL A 66 -9.35 1.01 -3.91
C VAL A 66 -8.59 1.86 -2.87
N ILE A 67 -8.59 3.18 -3.04
CA ILE A 67 -7.99 4.13 -2.08
C ILE A 67 -8.62 4.00 -0.70
N ARG A 68 -9.95 3.83 -0.61
CA ARG A 68 -10.62 3.59 0.67
C ARG A 68 -10.15 2.31 1.34
N VAL A 69 -9.96 1.21 0.58
CA VAL A 69 -9.41 -0.04 1.13
C VAL A 69 -8.01 0.16 1.68
N ILE A 70 -7.13 0.75 0.87
CA ILE A 70 -5.74 1.03 1.22
C ILE A 70 -5.68 1.90 2.48
N THR A 71 -6.45 2.99 2.52
CA THR A 71 -6.46 3.93 3.65
C THR A 71 -6.92 3.24 4.93
N LYS A 72 -8.00 2.46 4.88
CA LYS A 72 -8.48 1.75 6.07
C LYS A 72 -7.50 0.68 6.55
N ALA A 73 -6.82 -0.02 5.65
CA ALA A 73 -5.78 -0.99 6.03
C ALA A 73 -4.60 -0.30 6.72
N ILE A 74 -4.15 0.86 6.20
CA ILE A 74 -3.14 1.67 6.87
C ILE A 74 -3.63 2.13 8.25
N ASP A 75 -4.85 2.64 8.36
CA ASP A 75 -5.45 3.11 9.62
C ASP A 75 -5.64 1.97 10.65
N ALA A 76 -5.83 0.74 10.18
CA ALA A 76 -5.87 -0.47 11.02
C ALA A 76 -4.47 -0.92 11.50
N GLY A 77 -3.41 -0.25 11.06
CA GLY A 77 -2.03 -0.52 11.42
C GLY A 77 -1.41 -1.68 10.66
N CYS A 78 -1.82 -1.89 9.40
CA CYS A 78 -1.08 -2.75 8.49
C CYS A 78 0.26 -2.10 8.11
N ASP A 79 1.29 -2.93 7.94
CA ASP A 79 2.63 -2.44 7.64
C ASP A 79 2.67 -1.84 6.22
N ILE A 80 2.89 -0.53 6.16
CA ILE A 80 2.88 0.24 4.90
C ILE A 80 4.04 -0.11 3.97
N ASP A 81 5.12 -0.67 4.52
CA ASP A 81 6.32 -1.05 3.78
C ASP A 81 6.43 -2.57 3.54
N GLU A 82 5.39 -3.34 3.90
CA GLU A 82 5.37 -4.80 3.76
C GLU A 82 5.63 -5.24 2.31
N PRO A 83 6.76 -5.91 2.03
CA PRO A 83 7.06 -6.35 0.68
C PRO A 83 6.20 -7.55 0.27
N ASP A 84 5.88 -7.62 -1.01
CA ASP A 84 5.36 -8.85 -1.60
C ASP A 84 6.42 -9.97 -1.66
N GLN A 85 6.04 -11.12 -2.22
CA GLN A 85 6.92 -12.29 -2.32
C GLN A 85 8.19 -12.07 -3.17
N ILE A 86 8.24 -11.01 -3.99
CA ILE A 86 9.42 -10.66 -4.79
C ILE A 86 10.20 -9.47 -4.21
N GLY A 87 9.84 -8.99 -3.02
CA GLY A 87 10.54 -7.90 -2.33
C GLY A 87 10.04 -6.51 -2.69
N VAL A 88 8.89 -6.38 -3.36
CA VAL A 88 8.31 -5.09 -3.78
C VAL A 88 7.33 -4.61 -2.71
N SER A 89 7.64 -3.49 -2.06
CA SER A 89 6.72 -2.79 -1.13
C SER A 89 5.56 -2.11 -1.89
N PRO A 90 4.45 -1.73 -1.22
CA PRO A 90 3.32 -1.04 -1.85
C PRO A 90 3.71 0.25 -2.59
N LEU A 91 4.62 1.05 -2.03
CA LEU A 91 5.15 2.24 -2.70
C LEU A 91 5.86 1.90 -4.02
N ASN A 92 6.69 0.87 -4.02
CA ASN A 92 7.39 0.40 -5.22
C ASN A 92 6.43 -0.20 -6.25
N ALA A 93 5.37 -0.89 -5.83
CA ALA A 93 4.31 -1.36 -6.73
C ALA A 93 3.59 -0.18 -7.42
N ALA A 94 3.22 0.86 -6.68
CA ALA A 94 2.60 2.06 -7.25
C ALA A 94 3.54 2.77 -8.25
N ILE A 95 4.86 2.74 -8.00
CA ILE A 95 5.87 3.23 -8.95
C ILE A 95 5.95 2.37 -10.21
N LEU A 96 5.93 1.04 -10.06
CA LEU A 96 5.92 0.09 -11.16
C LEU A 96 4.76 0.34 -12.11
N TYR A 97 3.54 0.41 -11.56
CA TYR A 97 2.29 0.60 -12.30
C TYR A 97 2.01 2.05 -12.72
N ASN A 98 2.92 2.99 -12.43
CA ASN A 98 2.77 4.41 -12.77
C ASN A 98 1.49 5.05 -12.19
N GLN A 99 1.22 4.80 -10.90
CA GLN A 99 0.04 5.26 -10.16
C GLN A 99 0.41 6.41 -9.21
N PRO A 100 0.55 7.66 -9.71
CA PRO A 100 1.02 8.79 -8.89
C PRO A 100 0.11 9.11 -7.70
N GLU A 101 -1.18 8.80 -7.79
CA GLU A 101 -2.13 9.00 -6.70
C GLU A 101 -1.83 8.07 -5.52
N LEU A 102 -1.58 6.79 -5.77
CA LEU A 102 -1.17 5.84 -4.74
C LEU A 102 0.24 6.12 -4.23
N VAL A 103 1.18 6.55 -5.09
CA VAL A 103 2.50 7.05 -4.63
C VAL A 103 2.32 8.20 -3.64
N SER A 104 1.48 9.19 -3.98
CA SER A 104 1.21 10.33 -3.10
C SER A 104 0.57 9.88 -1.78
N LEU A 105 -0.39 8.95 -1.84
CA LEU A 105 -1.04 8.38 -0.67
C LEU A 105 -0.04 7.69 0.26
N PHE A 106 0.74 6.73 -0.25
CA PHE A 106 1.70 5.98 0.57
C PHE A 106 2.75 6.90 1.20
N LEU A 107 3.29 7.87 0.45
CA LEU A 107 4.26 8.84 0.99
C LEU A 107 3.65 9.71 2.09
N ARG A 108 2.39 10.17 1.95
CA ARG A 108 1.69 10.95 2.99
C ARG A 108 1.47 10.14 4.27
N HIS A 109 1.28 8.83 4.14
CA HIS A 109 1.13 7.91 5.28
C HIS A 109 2.47 7.36 5.82
N GLY A 110 3.61 7.85 5.31
CA GLY A 110 4.92 7.57 5.89
C GLY A 110 5.68 6.39 5.29
N ALA A 111 5.28 5.89 4.12
CA ALA A 111 6.03 4.84 3.42
C ALA A 111 7.49 5.24 3.18
N ASN A 112 8.42 4.32 3.45
CA ASN A 112 9.84 4.62 3.41
C ASN A 112 10.42 4.49 1.99
N ALA A 113 10.48 5.63 1.29
CA ALA A 113 11.09 5.70 -0.05
C ALA A 113 12.59 5.35 -0.10
N LYS A 114 13.27 5.20 1.04
CA LYS A 114 14.68 4.79 1.15
C LYS A 114 14.85 3.32 1.54
N ALA A 115 13.78 2.62 1.86
CA ALA A 115 13.82 1.19 2.12
C ALA A 115 14.36 0.44 0.90
N LYS A 116 15.28 -0.49 1.13
CA LYS A 116 15.90 -1.28 0.07
C LYS A 116 15.11 -2.55 -0.12
N MET A 117 14.73 -2.83 -1.36
CA MET A 117 14.08 -4.08 -1.73
C MET A 117 15.05 -5.25 -1.51
N VAL A 118 14.57 -6.31 -0.86
CA VAL A 118 15.29 -7.59 -0.73
C VAL A 118 14.62 -8.58 -1.67
N SER A 119 15.28 -8.90 -2.78
CA SER A 119 14.72 -9.73 -3.84
C SER A 119 15.74 -10.74 -4.35
N GLN A 120 15.26 -11.93 -4.72
CA GLN A 120 16.09 -12.89 -5.47
C GLN A 120 16.38 -12.39 -6.89
N LYS A 121 15.59 -11.45 -7.41
CA LYS A 121 15.82 -10.83 -8.72
C LYS A 121 16.91 -9.77 -8.59
N ALA A 122 18.10 -10.08 -9.10
CA ALA A 122 19.27 -9.18 -9.05
C ALA A 122 19.01 -7.80 -9.67
N SER A 123 18.08 -7.68 -10.62
CA SER A 123 17.76 -6.41 -11.27
C SER A 123 17.10 -5.39 -10.36
N ILE A 124 16.42 -5.83 -9.28
CA ILE A 124 15.70 -4.95 -8.35
C ILE A 124 16.25 -5.03 -6.91
N ASN A 125 17.01 -6.07 -6.59
CA ASN A 125 17.60 -6.24 -5.27
C ASN A 125 18.50 -5.07 -4.89
N GLY A 126 18.33 -4.53 -3.68
CA GLY A 126 19.08 -3.38 -3.18
C GLY A 126 18.68 -2.03 -3.77
N LEU A 127 17.64 -1.96 -4.61
CA LEU A 127 17.08 -0.68 -5.06
C LEU A 127 16.15 -0.10 -3.97
N ASP A 128 16.23 1.23 -3.82
CA ASP A 128 15.16 2.00 -3.17
C ASP A 128 14.20 2.54 -4.24
N ALA A 129 13.19 3.30 -3.82
CA ALA A 129 12.22 3.91 -4.74
C ALA A 129 12.88 4.75 -5.84
N CYS A 130 13.95 5.50 -5.52
CA CYS A 130 14.68 6.30 -6.52
C CYS A 130 15.44 5.43 -7.52
N GLY A 131 16.11 4.39 -7.03
CA GLY A 131 16.84 3.43 -7.86
C GLY A 131 15.88 2.66 -8.78
N PHE A 132 14.73 2.25 -8.25
CA PHE A 132 13.72 1.53 -8.99
C PHE A 132 13.04 2.42 -10.04
N LEU A 133 12.69 3.67 -9.70
CA LEU A 133 12.16 4.65 -10.65
C LEU A 133 13.12 4.90 -11.81
N ASN A 134 14.42 5.08 -11.53
CA ASN A 134 15.45 5.21 -12.57
C ASN A 134 15.55 3.95 -13.46
N LEU A 135 15.47 2.75 -12.87
CA LEU A 135 15.48 1.49 -13.62
C LEU A 135 14.31 1.41 -14.60
N LEU A 136 13.12 1.83 -14.19
CA LEU A 136 11.91 1.75 -15.00
C LEU A 136 11.92 2.78 -16.15
N GLU A 137 12.40 4.01 -15.92
CA GLU A 137 12.51 5.01 -16.99
C GLU A 137 13.52 4.63 -18.06
N ALA A 138 14.56 3.87 -17.72
CA ALA A 138 15.49 3.33 -18.71
C ALA A 138 14.84 2.31 -19.65
N LYS A 139 13.63 1.82 -19.32
CA LYS A 139 12.96 0.72 -20.03
C LYS A 139 11.68 1.16 -20.73
N GLU A 140 10.87 2.05 -20.16
CA GLU A 140 9.63 2.54 -20.79
C GLU A 140 8.95 3.71 -20.05
N GLN A 141 8.13 4.51 -20.77
CA GLN A 141 7.22 5.60 -20.37
C GLN A 141 7.68 6.55 -19.24
N ALA A 142 7.68 7.85 -19.54
CA ALA A 142 8.03 8.88 -18.56
C ALA A 142 7.05 8.88 -17.38
N ARG A 143 7.60 8.77 -16.16
CA ARG A 143 6.83 8.78 -14.90
C ARG A 143 6.84 10.19 -14.29
N ASP A 144 6.56 11.20 -15.11
CA ASP A 144 6.80 12.62 -14.77
C ASP A 144 6.04 13.08 -13.53
N LYS A 145 4.82 12.57 -13.32
CA LYS A 145 4.04 12.87 -12.11
C LYS A 145 4.71 12.29 -10.86
N ILE A 146 5.27 11.09 -10.93
CA ILE A 146 5.95 10.42 -9.81
C ILE A 146 7.26 11.12 -9.47
N TRP A 147 8.02 11.62 -10.45
CA TRP A 147 9.22 12.41 -10.17
C TRP A 147 8.95 13.65 -9.34
N LYS A 148 7.83 14.32 -9.56
CA LYS A 148 7.42 15.48 -8.77
C LYS A 148 7.08 15.11 -7.32
N LEU A 149 6.69 13.87 -7.06
CA LEU A 149 6.36 13.36 -5.72
C LEU A 149 7.59 12.87 -4.95
N LEU A 150 8.69 12.61 -5.64
CA LEU A 150 9.94 12.14 -5.06
C LEU A 150 11.11 13.12 -5.33
N PRO A 151 11.04 14.36 -4.81
CA PRO A 151 12.01 15.41 -5.13
C PRO A 151 13.44 15.12 -4.66
N ALA A 152 13.62 14.19 -3.71
CA ALA A 152 14.93 13.73 -3.29
C ALA A 152 15.58 12.72 -4.26
N CYS A 153 14.85 12.24 -5.26
CA CYS A 153 15.38 11.37 -6.30
C CYS A 153 16.02 12.21 -7.42
N LYS A 154 17.17 11.74 -7.92
CA LYS A 154 17.84 12.33 -9.08
C LYS A 154 17.68 11.41 -10.29
N LYS A 155 17.23 11.96 -11.42
CA LYS A 155 17.26 11.28 -12.71
C LYS A 155 18.72 11.04 -13.08
N LYS A 156 19.09 9.79 -13.41
CA LYS A 156 20.49 9.48 -13.78
C LYS A 156 20.94 10.11 -15.12
N ASN A 157 19.99 10.56 -15.95
CA ASN A 157 20.23 11.03 -17.32
C ASN A 157 19.73 12.48 -17.57
N GLN A 158 19.62 13.31 -16.53
CA GLN A 158 19.38 14.77 -16.63
C GLN A 158 20.49 15.55 -15.97
#